data_AF-A0A9W9TJ00-F1
#
_entry.id   AF-A0A9W9TJ00-F1
#
_cell.length_a   1.000
_cell.length_b   1.000
_cell.length_c   1.000
_cell.angle_alpha   90.00
_cell.angle_beta   90.00
_cell.angle_gamma   90.00
#
_symmetry.space_group_name_H-M   'P 1'
#
loop_
_entity.id
_entity.type
_entity.pdbx_description
1 polymer ?
#
loop_
_entity_poly.entity_id
_entity_poly.type
_entity_poly.pdbx_seq_one_letter_code
_entity_poly.pdbx_strand_id
1 'polypeptide(L)'
;MAPTSNDGGPCSPTSLVGSIDTGLGDSSGITTMTSSTRLSDFSLTGNMIMNAGSPNSSATFPMASGRRVITPTVMPSGSTNLPQNGLDRFEALDFSDLDLTCPISVDGIASRWMNPFIPDDEQRIKSYPPNVIGFISRMLKAHAGSAIRGRELLPFIHSAQMKHQTPSPLTTCLSLVRMCQNPLPGSENAAIMIFQREMENIATSGGTYDDIFLLAAFQAYLIYSMVLFFQLDIARNNSFRQTMITLQELAHASCKGGLICTADQSRARPRWEEWIIAEAKRRTLYMMYLFDGVVSTQENIPTYLGTELQGLPAPATKQIWEAKTRVEWERAYNIYLAEWMEPGLAIDELWPMPADMNESDIARRRSRVDHWLEGIDSYGTMLYAVTSCTHGG
;
A
#
# COMPACT_ATOMS: atom_id res chain seq x y z
N MET A 1 -70.89 -45.96 -3.00
CA MET A 1 -71.83 -45.52 -1.95
C MET A 1 -71.02 -44.78 -0.89
N ALA A 2 -71.62 -43.78 -0.24
CA ALA A 2 -71.04 -42.84 0.74
C ALA A 2 -70.67 -43.54 2.08
N PRO A 3 -70.08 -42.89 3.12
CA PRO A 3 -69.88 -41.44 3.37
C PRO A 3 -68.39 -41.06 3.65
N THR A 4 -67.93 -39.91 4.21
CA THR A 4 -68.59 -38.89 5.07
C THR A 4 -67.92 -37.48 4.97
N SER A 5 -68.36 -36.58 5.88
CA SER A 5 -68.04 -35.18 6.21
C SER A 5 -66.65 -34.97 6.90
N ASN A 6 -66.14 -33.76 7.18
CA ASN A 6 -66.84 -32.53 7.62
C ASN A 6 -66.07 -31.19 7.45
N ASP A 7 -66.81 -30.08 7.53
CA ASP A 7 -66.39 -28.67 7.36
C ASP A 7 -65.71 -27.99 8.57
N GLY A 8 -65.13 -26.79 8.35
CA GLY A 8 -64.84 -25.80 9.40
C GLY A 8 -64.00 -24.59 8.96
N GLY A 9 -64.62 -23.47 8.62
CA GLY A 9 -63.95 -22.20 8.23
C GLY A 9 -63.61 -21.23 9.39
N PRO A 10 -62.93 -20.11 9.12
CA PRO A 10 -62.41 -19.20 10.15
C PRO A 10 -63.25 -17.93 10.40
N CYS A 11 -63.24 -17.42 11.64
CA CYS A 11 -63.66 -16.06 12.00
C CYS A 11 -62.79 -15.49 13.15
N SER A 12 -62.42 -14.20 13.03
CA SER A 12 -61.94 -13.32 14.12
C SER A 12 -63.15 -12.65 14.82
N PRO A 13 -63.03 -11.75 15.85
CA PRO A 13 -61.85 -11.08 16.44
C PRO A 13 -61.85 -11.01 18.00
N THR A 14 -61.00 -10.17 18.63
CA THR A 14 -61.37 -9.01 19.52
C THR A 14 -60.26 -8.61 20.55
N SER A 15 -59.94 -7.30 20.59
CA SER A 15 -59.35 -6.44 21.65
C SER A 15 -58.29 -6.93 22.69
N LEU A 16 -57.28 -6.08 22.93
CA LEU A 16 -57.20 -5.23 24.15
C LEU A 16 -56.04 -4.21 24.08
N VAL A 17 -56.32 -2.94 24.40
CA VAL A 17 -55.34 -1.87 24.63
C VAL A 17 -55.74 -1.16 25.92
N GLY A 18 -54.77 -0.92 26.81
CA GLY A 18 -54.99 -0.22 28.08
C GLY A 18 -53.94 0.87 28.29
N SER A 19 -54.41 2.08 28.62
CA SER A 19 -53.56 3.22 28.96
C SER A 19 -53.28 3.27 30.46
N ILE A 20 -52.08 3.68 30.85
CA ILE A 20 -51.82 4.32 32.15
C ILE A 20 -50.93 5.55 31.89
N ASP A 21 -51.26 6.64 32.58
CA ASP A 21 -50.63 7.95 32.53
C ASP A 21 -50.18 8.35 33.95
N THR A 22 -49.10 9.13 34.10
CA THR A 22 -48.74 9.98 35.26
C THR A 22 -47.25 10.39 35.24
N GLY A 23 -46.95 11.66 35.57
CA GLY A 23 -45.64 12.04 36.16
C GLY A 23 -44.99 13.33 35.65
N LEU A 24 -45.34 14.47 36.25
CA LEU A 24 -44.67 15.77 36.07
C LEU A 24 -43.22 15.77 36.62
N GLY A 25 -42.31 16.57 36.05
CA GLY A 25 -40.94 16.74 36.56
C GLY A 25 -40.12 17.82 35.86
N ASP A 26 -40.10 19.01 36.47
CA ASP A 26 -39.53 20.29 35.99
C ASP A 26 -37.99 20.40 35.84
N SER A 27 -37.57 21.42 35.07
CA SER A 27 -36.40 22.32 35.30
C SER A 27 -34.93 21.97 34.93
N SER A 28 -34.41 22.83 34.01
CA SER A 28 -33.12 23.57 34.03
C SER A 28 -31.74 22.87 34.11
N GLY A 29 -31.03 22.87 32.98
CA GLY A 29 -29.82 23.68 32.75
C GLY A 29 -28.51 23.42 33.54
N ILE A 30 -27.50 22.86 32.85
CA ILE A 30 -26.05 22.98 33.14
C ILE A 30 -25.35 23.11 31.76
N THR A 31 -24.91 24.30 31.34
CA THR A 31 -23.61 24.94 31.61
C THR A 31 -22.43 24.25 30.91
N THR A 32 -21.91 24.95 29.89
CA THR A 32 -20.64 24.69 29.20
C THR A 32 -19.46 24.69 30.18
N MET A 33 -18.59 23.68 30.11
CA MET A 33 -17.30 23.67 30.83
C MET A 33 -16.14 23.42 29.86
N THR A 34 -15.61 24.52 29.33
CA THR A 34 -14.28 24.54 28.71
C THR A 34 -13.21 24.39 29.78
N SER A 35 -12.37 23.35 29.70
CA SER A 35 -11.19 23.21 30.56
C SER A 35 -9.93 22.96 29.73
N SER A 36 -9.25 24.06 29.41
CA SER A 36 -7.85 24.03 28.99
C SER A 36 -6.97 23.82 30.21
N THR A 37 -6.06 22.84 30.16
CA THR A 37 -4.98 22.74 31.15
C THR A 37 -3.67 22.41 30.45
N ARG A 38 -2.77 23.41 30.38
CA ARG A 38 -1.37 23.20 30.04
C ARG A 38 -0.69 22.49 31.20
N LEU A 39 0.22 21.56 30.91
CA LEU A 39 1.30 21.18 31.82
C LEU A 39 2.62 21.29 31.08
N SER A 40 3.55 22.02 31.70
CA SER A 40 4.86 22.38 31.18
C SER A 40 5.97 21.58 31.87
N ASP A 41 7.07 21.43 31.16
CA ASP A 41 8.44 21.28 31.65
C ASP A 41 8.76 20.22 32.72
N PHE A 42 9.42 19.15 32.29
CA PHE A 42 10.44 18.48 33.10
C PHE A 42 11.72 18.27 32.28
N SER A 43 12.74 19.08 32.60
CA SER A 43 14.11 18.90 32.13
C SER A 43 14.88 18.02 33.12
N LEU A 44 15.52 16.96 32.62
CA LEU A 44 16.52 16.20 33.38
C LEU A 44 17.81 16.05 32.57
N THR A 45 18.77 16.93 32.87
CA THR A 45 20.17 16.82 32.46
C THR A 45 20.84 15.68 33.22
N GLY A 46 21.35 14.67 32.52
CA GLY A 46 22.09 13.54 33.10
C GLY A 46 23.40 13.28 32.36
N ASN A 47 24.49 13.88 32.81
CA ASN A 47 25.83 13.56 32.31
C ASN A 47 26.25 12.15 32.75
N MET A 48 26.68 11.32 31.80
CA MET A 48 27.62 10.22 32.09
C MET A 48 28.82 10.28 31.15
N ILE A 49 29.98 10.50 31.75
CA ILE A 49 31.30 10.32 31.15
C ILE A 49 31.74 8.89 31.47
N MET A 50 32.26 8.15 30.48
CA MET A 50 33.24 7.04 30.54
C MET A 50 33.19 6.27 29.21
N ASN A 51 34.24 5.63 28.69
CA ASN A 51 35.69 5.89 28.75
C ASN A 51 36.31 5.17 27.53
N ALA A 52 37.44 5.62 27.01
CA ALA A 52 38.08 5.00 25.85
C ALA A 52 38.76 3.67 26.22
N GLY A 53 38.68 2.67 25.33
CA GLY A 53 39.29 1.35 25.54
C GLY A 53 39.46 0.55 24.26
N SER A 54 40.52 0.85 23.50
CA SER A 54 41.03 -0.08 22.48
C SER A 54 41.90 -1.16 23.13
N PRO A 55 42.01 -2.33 22.48
CA PRO A 55 43.34 -2.89 22.30
C PRO A 55 43.63 -3.32 20.86
N ASN A 56 44.87 -3.08 20.43
CA ASN A 56 45.43 -3.61 19.19
C ASN A 56 45.46 -5.14 19.18
N SER A 57 45.43 -5.73 17.99
CA SER A 57 46.04 -7.04 17.73
C SER A 57 46.56 -7.10 16.30
N SER A 58 47.85 -6.83 16.15
CA SER A 58 48.61 -6.98 14.91
C SER A 58 49.05 -8.44 14.74
N ALA A 59 48.83 -9.01 13.56
CA ALA A 59 49.43 -10.27 13.14
C ALA A 59 50.32 -10.03 11.91
N THR A 60 51.54 -10.58 11.94
CA THR A 60 52.60 -10.34 10.95
C THR A 60 53.05 -11.67 10.35
N PHE A 61 53.80 -11.60 9.23
CA PHE A 61 54.59 -12.65 8.56
C PHE A 61 53.89 -13.52 7.49
N PRO A 62 54.63 -14.03 6.48
CA PRO A 62 55.91 -13.56 5.92
C PRO A 62 55.92 -13.40 4.38
N MET A 63 57.00 -12.79 3.89
CA MET A 63 57.30 -12.60 2.47
C MET A 63 58.00 -13.83 1.86
N ALA A 64 57.74 -14.17 0.60
CA ALA A 64 58.56 -15.09 -0.20
C ALA A 64 58.76 -14.54 -1.63
N SER A 65 60.00 -14.56 -2.13
CA SER A 65 60.43 -13.87 -3.36
C SER A 65 60.47 -14.80 -4.58
N GLY A 66 60.35 -14.25 -5.82
CA GLY A 66 60.65 -15.10 -6.99
C GLY A 66 60.49 -14.56 -8.42
N ARG A 67 61.22 -13.51 -8.84
CA ARG A 67 61.54 -13.15 -10.27
C ARG A 67 60.32 -12.79 -11.17
N ARG A 68 60.47 -12.08 -12.32
CA ARG A 68 61.64 -11.50 -13.01
C ARG A 68 61.20 -10.22 -13.74
N VAL A 69 62.03 -9.18 -13.76
CA VAL A 69 61.80 -7.95 -14.55
C VAL A 69 62.32 -8.15 -15.98
N ILE A 70 61.51 -7.79 -16.98
CA ILE A 70 61.94 -7.44 -18.35
C ILE A 70 61.10 -6.23 -18.79
N THR A 71 61.76 -5.12 -19.09
CA THR A 71 61.17 -3.93 -19.74
C THR A 71 61.09 -4.13 -21.25
N PRO A 72 60.17 -3.45 -21.95
CA PRO A 72 60.65 -2.35 -22.79
C PRO A 72 59.74 -1.11 -22.89
N THR A 73 60.41 0.05 -22.97
CA THR A 73 60.17 1.17 -23.89
C THR A 73 58.74 1.74 -24.08
N VAL A 74 58.54 2.94 -23.54
CA VAL A 74 57.48 3.90 -23.95
C VAL A 74 57.96 4.71 -25.17
N MET A 75 57.03 5.15 -26.03
CA MET A 75 56.97 6.43 -26.82
C MET A 75 56.00 6.23 -28.04
N PRO A 76 55.36 7.28 -28.62
CA PRO A 76 54.23 7.97 -27.99
C PRO A 76 53.01 8.22 -28.92
N SER A 77 51.90 8.64 -28.30
CA SER A 77 50.84 9.54 -28.82
C SER A 77 50.23 9.31 -30.23
N GLY A 78 48.99 8.79 -30.23
CA GLY A 78 48.02 8.94 -31.32
C GLY A 78 46.68 9.45 -30.77
N SER A 79 46.57 10.76 -30.51
CA SER A 79 45.42 11.36 -29.83
C SER A 79 44.24 11.65 -30.77
N THR A 80 43.29 10.73 -30.87
CA THR A 80 41.94 11.02 -31.37
C THR A 80 41.04 11.44 -30.20
N ASN A 81 40.88 12.76 -30.01
CA ASN A 81 39.94 13.32 -29.05
C ASN A 81 38.49 13.04 -29.48
N LEU A 82 37.92 11.94 -29.02
CA LEU A 82 36.47 11.84 -28.85
C LEU A 82 36.09 12.63 -27.59
N PRO A 83 35.02 13.44 -27.60
CA PRO A 83 34.61 14.20 -26.43
C PRO A 83 34.04 13.25 -25.38
N GLN A 84 34.89 12.77 -24.48
CA GLN A 84 34.53 11.92 -23.35
C GLN A 84 33.87 12.72 -22.21
N ASN A 85 32.94 13.62 -22.58
CA ASN A 85 32.04 14.33 -21.67
C ASN A 85 30.71 13.59 -21.51
N GLY A 86 30.82 12.28 -21.26
CA GLY A 86 29.75 11.46 -20.70
C GLY A 86 30.03 11.24 -19.22
N LEU A 87 30.05 12.33 -18.43
CA LEU A 87 30.00 12.21 -16.98
C LEU A 87 28.70 11.46 -16.64
N ASP A 88 28.79 10.44 -15.79
CA ASP A 88 27.66 9.92 -15.01
C ASP A 88 27.15 11.03 -14.08
N ARG A 89 26.47 12.01 -14.67
CA ARG A 89 25.56 12.88 -13.97
C ARG A 89 24.46 11.96 -13.50
N PHE A 90 24.49 11.58 -12.22
CA PHE A 90 23.34 11.00 -11.53
C PHE A 90 22.12 11.79 -11.96
N GLU A 91 21.27 11.15 -12.76
CA GLU A 91 20.18 11.82 -13.43
C GLU A 91 19.18 12.20 -12.33
N ALA A 92 19.20 13.49 -11.95
CA ALA A 92 18.42 13.97 -10.83
C ALA A 92 16.94 13.78 -11.17
N LEU A 93 16.26 13.00 -10.33
CA LEU A 93 14.84 12.77 -10.45
C LEU A 93 14.11 14.01 -9.93
N ASP A 94 13.21 14.55 -10.74
CA ASP A 94 12.40 15.70 -10.40
C ASP A 94 10.93 15.29 -10.30
N PHE A 95 10.45 15.21 -9.05
CA PHE A 95 9.08 14.87 -8.70
C PHE A 95 8.17 16.11 -8.58
N SER A 96 8.65 17.28 -8.98
CA SER A 96 7.87 18.52 -9.08
C SER A 96 6.95 18.49 -10.30
N ASP A 97 5.82 19.21 -10.22
CA ASP A 97 4.90 19.50 -11.33
C ASP A 97 4.55 18.26 -12.16
N LEU A 98 3.97 17.23 -11.52
CA LEU A 98 3.61 15.96 -12.15
C LEU A 98 2.26 16.04 -12.87
N ASP A 99 2.21 15.64 -14.15
CA ASP A 99 0.96 15.61 -14.92
C ASP A 99 0.21 14.27 -14.74
N LEU A 100 -0.55 14.19 -13.63
CA LEU A 100 -1.33 13.02 -13.23
C LEU A 100 -2.84 13.31 -13.22
N THR A 101 -3.64 12.31 -13.58
CA THR A 101 -5.11 12.37 -13.52
C THR A 101 -5.68 11.21 -12.69
N CYS A 102 -6.83 11.43 -12.05
CA CYS A 102 -7.55 10.37 -11.34
C CYS A 102 -8.83 10.02 -12.13
N PRO A 103 -8.92 8.81 -12.73
CA PRO A 103 -10.08 8.43 -13.53
C PRO A 103 -11.25 7.91 -12.70
N ILE A 104 -11.05 7.67 -11.39
CA ILE A 104 -12.05 7.14 -10.46
C ILE A 104 -12.50 8.19 -9.43
N SER A 105 -13.69 7.99 -8.85
CA SER A 105 -14.13 8.75 -7.68
C SER A 105 -13.39 8.26 -6.42
N VAL A 106 -12.42 9.06 -5.95
CA VAL A 106 -11.62 8.71 -4.77
C VAL A 106 -12.43 8.70 -3.47
N ASP A 107 -13.59 9.36 -3.42
CA ASP A 107 -14.44 9.43 -2.23
C ASP A 107 -14.92 8.03 -1.78
N GLY A 108 -15.07 7.08 -2.72
CA GLY A 108 -15.33 5.67 -2.43
C GLY A 108 -14.22 4.99 -1.61
N ILE A 109 -12.96 5.44 -1.74
CA ILE A 109 -11.81 4.90 -0.99
C ILE A 109 -11.91 5.30 0.49
N ALA A 110 -12.27 6.55 0.77
CA ALA A 110 -12.38 7.08 2.14
C ALA A 110 -13.67 6.66 2.85
N SER A 111 -14.75 6.39 2.10
CA SER A 111 -16.03 5.94 2.65
C SER A 111 -16.13 4.43 2.82
N ARG A 112 -15.19 3.65 2.27
CA ARG A 112 -15.19 2.18 2.20
C ARG A 112 -15.46 1.47 3.53
N TRP A 113 -14.90 1.98 4.63
CA TRP A 113 -15.15 1.43 5.98
C TRP A 113 -16.63 1.48 6.42
N MET A 114 -17.46 2.30 5.77
CA MET A 114 -18.90 2.40 6.02
C MET A 114 -19.73 1.33 5.30
N ASN A 115 -19.21 0.67 4.26
CA ASN A 115 -19.95 -0.32 3.46
C ASN A 115 -20.64 -1.42 4.30
N PRO A 116 -20.04 -1.99 5.38
CA PRO A 116 -20.70 -2.96 6.25
C PRO A 116 -21.95 -2.43 6.99
N PHE A 117 -22.14 -1.11 7.03
CA PHE A 117 -23.18 -0.42 7.81
C PHE A 117 -24.21 0.31 6.93
N ILE A 118 -23.95 0.44 5.62
CA ILE A 118 -24.83 1.13 4.65
C ILE A 118 -25.36 0.08 3.67
N PRO A 119 -26.67 -0.21 3.66
CA PRO A 119 -27.28 -1.05 2.63
C PRO A 119 -27.19 -0.38 1.26
N ASP A 120 -26.61 -1.08 0.30
CA ASP A 120 -26.43 -0.62 -1.08
C ASP A 120 -26.49 -1.84 -2.01
N ASP A 121 -27.40 -1.80 -2.99
CA ASP A 121 -27.65 -2.91 -3.92
C ASP A 121 -26.53 -3.05 -4.97
N GLU A 122 -25.67 -2.04 -5.16
CA GLU A 122 -24.52 -2.11 -6.07
C GLU A 122 -23.29 -2.80 -5.44
N GLN A 123 -23.28 -2.96 -4.11
CA GLN A 123 -22.14 -3.54 -3.39
C GLN A 123 -22.01 -5.07 -3.58
N ARG A 124 -21.02 -5.47 -4.37
CA ARG A 124 -20.67 -6.89 -4.54
C ARG A 124 -19.85 -7.40 -3.37
N ILE A 125 -20.42 -8.27 -2.54
CA ILE A 125 -19.70 -8.98 -1.47
C ILE A 125 -18.57 -9.82 -2.08
N LYS A 126 -17.34 -9.63 -1.58
CA LYS A 126 -16.13 -10.36 -1.97
C LYS A 126 -15.83 -11.44 -0.94
N SER A 127 -16.47 -12.61 -1.07
CA SER A 127 -16.21 -13.74 -0.17
C SER A 127 -14.83 -14.36 -0.44
N TYR A 128 -13.86 -14.16 0.47
CA TYR A 128 -12.57 -14.83 0.40
C TYR A 128 -12.67 -16.27 0.95
N PRO A 129 -12.27 -17.30 0.18
CA PRO A 129 -12.11 -18.64 0.74
C PRO A 129 -11.05 -18.66 1.86
N PRO A 130 -11.19 -19.48 2.93
CA PRO A 130 -10.28 -19.48 4.08
C PRO A 130 -8.80 -19.73 3.74
N ASN A 131 -8.51 -20.50 2.69
CA ASN A 131 -7.16 -20.72 2.17
C ASN A 131 -6.60 -19.46 1.48
N VAL A 132 -7.44 -18.67 0.81
CA VAL A 132 -7.04 -17.43 0.11
C VAL A 132 -6.74 -16.33 1.13
N ILE A 133 -7.60 -16.12 2.13
CA ILE A 133 -7.32 -15.13 3.18
C ILE A 133 -6.08 -15.52 4.02
N GLY A 134 -5.88 -16.82 4.25
CA GLY A 134 -4.66 -17.36 4.87
C GLY A 134 -3.40 -17.19 4.01
N PHE A 135 -3.53 -17.18 2.68
CA PHE A 135 -2.44 -16.85 1.76
C PHE A 135 -2.11 -15.35 1.81
N ILE A 136 -3.10 -14.47 1.68
CA ILE A 136 -2.94 -13.01 1.76
C ILE A 136 -2.26 -12.63 3.09
N SER A 137 -2.81 -13.10 4.22
CA SER A 137 -2.29 -12.84 5.56
C SER A 137 -0.80 -13.23 5.71
N ARG A 138 -0.39 -14.37 5.16
CA ARG A 138 1.02 -14.81 5.16
C ARG A 138 1.91 -13.93 4.29
N MET A 139 1.46 -13.52 3.11
CA MET A 139 2.21 -12.63 2.22
C MET A 139 2.40 -11.24 2.84
N LEU A 140 1.34 -10.66 3.40
CA LEU A 140 1.39 -9.38 4.10
C LEU A 140 2.31 -9.44 5.35
N LYS A 141 2.23 -10.52 6.13
CA LYS A 141 3.17 -10.77 7.24
C LYS A 141 4.62 -10.90 6.77
N ALA A 142 4.86 -11.53 5.62
CA ALA A 142 6.19 -11.64 5.03
C ALA A 142 6.74 -10.28 4.55
N HIS A 143 5.90 -9.41 3.99
CA HIS A 143 6.26 -8.03 3.66
C HIS A 143 6.59 -7.21 4.92
N ALA A 144 5.74 -7.23 5.96
CA ALA A 144 6.01 -6.57 7.24
C ALA A 144 7.35 -7.04 7.85
N GLY A 145 7.61 -8.36 7.87
CA GLY A 145 8.88 -8.91 8.33
C GLY A 145 10.08 -8.54 7.46
N SER A 146 9.89 -8.23 6.17
CA SER A 146 10.97 -7.84 5.26
C SER A 146 11.32 -6.36 5.39
N ALA A 147 10.33 -5.49 5.65
CA ALA A 147 10.55 -4.10 6.05
C ALA A 147 11.42 -4.02 7.33
N ILE A 148 11.05 -4.78 8.36
CA ILE A 148 11.80 -4.88 9.64
C ILE A 148 13.25 -5.31 9.42
N ARG A 149 13.50 -6.29 8.54
CA ARG A 149 14.87 -6.78 8.24
C ARG A 149 15.66 -5.87 7.30
N GLY A 150 15.03 -4.92 6.63
CA GLY A 150 15.66 -3.99 5.69
C GLY A 150 16.41 -4.64 4.52
N ARG A 151 16.05 -5.87 4.11
CA ARG A 151 16.78 -6.64 3.09
C ARG A 151 16.40 -6.28 1.65
N GLU A 152 15.13 -6.03 1.42
CA GLU A 152 14.54 -5.78 0.10
C GLU A 152 13.50 -4.66 0.24
N LEU A 153 13.28 -3.89 -0.82
CA LEU A 153 12.18 -2.93 -0.87
C LEU A 153 10.85 -3.66 -1.00
N LEU A 154 9.80 -3.09 -0.43
CA LEU A 154 8.46 -3.65 -0.54
C LEU A 154 7.96 -3.46 -1.98
N PRO A 155 7.11 -4.37 -2.51
CA PRO A 155 6.74 -4.37 -3.92
C PRO A 155 5.90 -3.15 -4.38
N PHE A 156 5.50 -2.29 -3.44
CA PHE A 156 4.79 -1.04 -3.65
C PHE A 156 5.66 0.21 -3.45
N ILE A 157 6.96 0.06 -3.13
CA ILE A 157 7.95 1.14 -3.02
C ILE A 157 8.90 1.05 -4.22
N HIS A 158 8.94 2.08 -5.05
CA HIS A 158 9.87 2.09 -6.19
C HIS A 158 11.28 2.50 -5.75
N SER A 159 12.31 1.88 -6.33
CA SER A 159 13.72 2.16 -5.95
C SER A 159 14.14 3.62 -6.13
N ALA A 160 13.51 4.33 -7.08
CA ALA A 160 13.75 5.75 -7.32
C ALA A 160 13.28 6.65 -6.17
N GLN A 161 12.23 6.29 -5.44
CA GLN A 161 11.77 7.05 -4.27
C GLN A 161 12.85 7.12 -3.19
N MET A 162 13.65 6.06 -3.04
CA MET A 162 14.76 5.99 -2.08
C MET A 162 16.02 6.76 -2.53
N LYS A 163 16.07 7.22 -3.79
CA LYS A 163 17.13 8.11 -4.29
C LYS A 163 16.83 9.59 -4.04
N HIS A 164 15.59 9.91 -3.64
CA HIS A 164 15.19 11.27 -3.28
C HIS A 164 15.88 11.69 -1.98
N GLN A 165 16.50 12.88 -1.95
CA GLN A 165 17.41 13.28 -0.87
C GLN A 165 16.70 13.92 0.34
N THR A 166 15.40 14.22 0.24
CA THR A 166 14.65 14.79 1.37
C THR A 166 14.22 13.69 2.35
N PRO A 167 14.34 13.92 3.67
CA PRO A 167 13.70 13.07 4.67
C PRO A 167 12.20 13.01 4.44
N SER A 168 11.65 11.81 4.38
CA SER A 168 10.22 11.55 4.17
C SER A 168 9.66 10.59 5.23
N PRO A 169 8.34 10.57 5.47
CA PRO A 169 7.71 9.62 6.40
C PRO A 169 8.10 8.18 6.13
N LEU A 170 8.29 7.82 4.85
CA LEU A 170 8.75 6.49 4.44
C LEU A 170 10.17 6.18 4.93
N THR A 171 11.12 7.11 4.76
CA THR A 171 12.50 6.91 5.22
C THR A 171 12.60 6.78 6.75
N THR A 172 11.79 7.55 7.48
CA THR A 172 11.64 7.45 8.94
C THR A 172 11.04 6.10 9.33
N CYS A 173 9.94 5.69 8.68
CA CYS A 173 9.27 4.42 8.91
C CYS A 173 10.20 3.22 8.70
N LEU A 174 10.86 3.13 7.53
CA LEU A 174 11.80 2.06 7.19
C LEU A 174 13.03 2.00 8.12
N SER A 175 13.32 3.08 8.84
CA SER A 175 14.35 3.12 9.88
C SER A 175 13.81 2.63 11.23
N LEU A 176 12.64 3.12 11.66
CA LEU A 176 12.05 2.80 12.97
C LEU A 176 11.54 1.35 13.06
N VAL A 177 10.95 0.78 12.00
CA VAL A 177 10.46 -0.62 12.04
C VAL A 177 11.59 -1.64 12.30
N ARG A 178 12.85 -1.28 12.06
CA ARG A 178 14.02 -2.14 12.35
C ARG A 178 14.19 -2.42 13.85
N MET A 179 13.61 -1.60 14.73
CA MET A 179 13.57 -1.86 16.18
C MET A 179 12.91 -3.21 16.50
N CYS A 180 12.01 -3.70 15.65
CA CYS A 180 11.36 -4.99 15.80
C CYS A 180 12.18 -6.19 15.25
N GLN A 181 13.42 -6.00 14.78
CA GLN A 181 14.19 -7.11 14.18
C GLN A 181 14.68 -8.11 15.22
N ASN A 182 15.08 -7.64 16.40
CA ASN A 182 15.46 -8.45 17.55
C ASN A 182 14.97 -7.73 18.83
N PRO A 183 13.65 -7.74 19.11
CA PRO A 183 13.11 -7.01 20.26
C PRO A 183 13.68 -7.57 21.56
N LEU A 184 14.07 -6.67 22.47
CA LEU A 184 14.36 -7.05 23.85
C LEU A 184 13.03 -7.39 24.56
N PRO A 185 12.97 -8.39 25.45
CA PRO A 185 11.74 -8.70 26.18
C PRO A 185 11.20 -7.47 26.92
N GLY A 186 9.96 -7.08 26.65
CA GLY A 186 9.32 -5.89 27.21
C GLY A 186 9.52 -4.60 26.40
N SER A 187 10.27 -4.62 25.30
CA SER A 187 10.43 -3.46 24.40
C SER A 187 9.27 -3.25 23.43
N GLU A 188 8.33 -4.20 23.36
CA GLU A 188 7.17 -4.17 22.47
C GLU A 188 6.34 -2.92 22.70
N ASN A 189 5.99 -2.61 23.95
CA ASN A 189 5.22 -1.40 24.30
C ASN A 189 5.93 -0.10 23.91
N ALA A 190 7.27 -0.06 23.98
CA ALA A 190 8.04 1.11 23.55
C ALA A 190 7.99 1.29 22.03
N ALA A 191 8.14 0.20 21.26
CA ALA A 191 7.99 0.22 19.80
C ALA A 191 6.57 0.66 19.39
N ILE A 192 5.54 0.14 20.08
CA ILE A 192 4.13 0.53 19.87
C ILE A 192 3.94 2.04 20.06
N MET A 193 4.40 2.60 21.18
CA MET A 193 4.25 4.04 21.45
C MET A 193 4.98 4.90 20.40
N ILE A 194 6.18 4.49 19.97
CA ILE A 194 6.94 5.20 18.93
C ILE A 194 6.19 5.17 17.60
N PHE A 195 5.69 4.00 17.17
CA PHE A 195 4.97 3.88 15.90
C PHE A 195 3.65 4.64 15.95
N GLN A 196 2.88 4.55 17.04
CA GLN A 196 1.65 5.31 17.23
C GLN A 196 1.91 6.82 17.18
N ARG A 197 3.01 7.30 17.79
CA ARG A 197 3.38 8.71 17.75
C ARG A 197 3.74 9.18 16.34
N GLU A 198 4.49 8.39 15.58
CA GLU A 198 4.80 8.75 14.19
C GLU A 198 3.58 8.65 13.26
N MET A 199 2.65 7.74 13.53
CA MET A 199 1.38 7.67 12.81
C MET A 199 0.47 8.88 13.13
N GLU A 200 0.44 9.34 14.38
CA GLU A 200 -0.23 10.58 14.79
C GLU A 200 0.43 11.80 14.11
N ASN A 201 1.77 11.87 14.06
CA ASN A 201 2.49 12.90 13.33
C ASN A 201 2.08 12.90 11.84
N ILE A 202 2.06 11.74 11.18
CA ILE A 202 1.65 11.62 9.76
C ILE A 202 0.20 12.06 9.56
N ALA A 203 -0.72 11.66 10.44
CA ALA A 203 -2.14 11.97 10.32
C ALA A 203 -2.45 13.46 10.52
N THR A 204 -1.79 14.10 11.49
CA THR A 204 -2.02 15.52 11.84
C THR A 204 -1.32 16.51 10.91
N SER A 205 -0.40 16.04 10.08
CA SER A 205 0.44 16.87 9.21
C SER A 205 -0.26 17.44 7.95
N GLY A 206 -1.55 17.18 7.75
CA GLY A 206 -2.25 17.43 6.49
C GLY A 206 -2.29 18.89 6.02
N GLY A 207 -1.88 19.14 4.77
CA GLY A 207 -2.26 20.36 4.02
C GLY A 207 -1.23 20.94 3.05
N THR A 208 0.04 20.55 3.11
CA THR A 208 1.13 21.23 2.36
C THR A 208 2.04 20.29 1.56
N TYR A 209 1.54 19.11 1.18
CA TYR A 209 2.35 18.04 0.59
C TYR A 209 2.23 17.91 -0.91
N ASP A 210 3.39 17.70 -1.55
CA ASP A 210 3.51 17.21 -2.90
C ASP A 210 3.08 15.72 -2.99
N ASP A 211 2.93 15.24 -4.21
CA ASP A 211 2.50 13.86 -4.47
C ASP A 211 3.47 12.80 -3.95
N ILE A 212 4.79 13.08 -3.95
CA ILE A 212 5.80 12.15 -3.44
C ILE A 212 5.74 12.04 -1.91
N PHE A 213 5.49 13.13 -1.18
CA PHE A 213 5.31 13.09 0.26
C PHE A 213 3.97 12.45 0.64
N LEU A 214 2.87 12.75 -0.04
CA LEU A 214 1.58 12.08 0.21
C LEU A 214 1.68 10.56 -0.01
N LEU A 215 2.34 10.14 -1.10
CA LEU A 215 2.63 8.74 -1.35
C LEU A 215 3.54 8.14 -0.25
N ALA A 216 4.61 8.84 0.15
CA ALA A 216 5.50 8.38 1.22
C ALA A 216 4.79 8.27 2.58
N ALA A 217 3.86 9.17 2.89
CA ALA A 217 3.01 9.13 4.07
C ALA A 217 2.06 7.92 4.03
N PHE A 218 1.37 7.70 2.91
CA PHE A 218 0.49 6.55 2.71
C PHE A 218 1.26 5.22 2.82
N GLN A 219 2.40 5.09 2.15
CA GLN A 219 3.27 3.93 2.22
C GLN A 219 3.79 3.68 3.65
N ALA A 220 4.28 4.73 4.34
CA ALA A 220 4.74 4.63 5.73
C ALA A 220 3.64 4.15 6.67
N TYR A 221 2.45 4.74 6.57
CA TYR A 221 1.31 4.40 7.42
C TYR A 221 0.85 2.96 7.18
N LEU A 222 0.79 2.50 5.92
CA LEU A 222 0.50 1.09 5.58
C LEU A 222 1.51 0.13 6.22
N ILE A 223 2.81 0.45 6.16
CA ILE A 223 3.88 -0.37 6.74
C ILE A 223 3.74 -0.45 8.27
N TYR A 224 3.52 0.68 8.94
CA TYR A 224 3.29 0.67 10.39
C TYR A 224 2.05 -0.15 10.75
N SER A 225 0.92 0.05 10.08
CA SER A 225 -0.31 -0.73 10.31
C SER A 225 -0.07 -2.24 10.14
N MET A 226 0.66 -2.66 9.10
CA MET A 226 1.03 -4.06 8.90
C MET A 226 1.97 -4.60 9.99
N VAL A 227 2.94 -3.81 10.47
CA VAL A 227 3.85 -4.22 11.56
C VAL A 227 3.10 -4.34 12.90
N LEU A 228 2.29 -3.33 13.25
CA LEU A 228 1.44 -3.32 14.45
C LEU A 228 0.48 -4.52 14.46
N PHE A 229 -0.11 -4.87 13.32
CA PHE A 229 -1.02 -5.99 13.16
C PHE A 229 -0.30 -7.35 13.22
N PHE A 230 0.70 -7.59 12.36
CA PHE A 230 1.28 -8.93 12.18
C PHE A 230 2.38 -9.33 13.17
N GLN A 231 3.04 -8.35 13.81
CA GLN A 231 4.23 -8.59 14.64
C GLN A 231 4.02 -8.20 16.11
N LEU A 232 3.08 -7.29 16.39
CA LEU A 232 2.80 -6.77 17.73
C LEU A 232 1.37 -7.14 18.25
N ASP A 233 0.60 -7.91 17.47
CA ASP A 233 -0.76 -8.42 17.76
C ASP A 233 -1.79 -7.37 18.25
N ILE A 234 -1.64 -6.11 17.79
CA ILE A 234 -2.47 -4.97 18.24
C ILE A 234 -3.90 -5.04 17.69
N ALA A 235 -4.16 -5.95 16.74
CA ALA A 235 -5.46 -6.19 16.11
C ALA A 235 -6.62 -6.46 17.11
N ARG A 236 -6.33 -6.73 18.38
CA ARG A 236 -7.33 -6.93 19.45
C ARG A 236 -7.80 -5.64 20.11
N ASN A 237 -7.17 -4.51 19.83
CA ASN A 237 -7.51 -3.23 20.43
C ASN A 237 -8.53 -2.47 19.57
N ASN A 238 -9.60 -1.96 20.18
CA ASN A 238 -10.65 -1.15 19.53
C ASN A 238 -10.10 0.06 18.74
N SER A 239 -8.87 0.51 19.03
CA SER A 239 -8.17 1.58 18.32
C SER A 239 -7.72 1.22 16.90
N PHE A 240 -7.62 -0.07 16.53
CA PHE A 240 -7.12 -0.46 15.21
C PHE A 240 -8.07 -0.04 14.06
N ARG A 241 -9.37 0.13 14.34
CA ARG A 241 -10.32 0.70 13.38
C ARG A 241 -9.98 2.13 12.99
N GLN A 242 -9.58 2.97 13.95
CA GLN A 242 -9.14 4.34 13.67
C GLN A 242 -7.89 4.36 12.80
N THR A 243 -6.97 3.39 13.01
CA THR A 243 -5.81 3.18 12.15
C THR A 243 -6.23 2.87 10.71
N MET A 244 -7.22 2.01 10.49
CA MET A 244 -7.71 1.70 9.14
C MET A 244 -8.44 2.87 8.48
N ILE A 245 -9.24 3.64 9.23
CA ILE A 245 -9.91 4.87 8.72
C ILE A 245 -8.85 5.88 8.25
N THR A 246 -7.87 6.21 9.10
CA THR A 246 -6.81 7.16 8.74
C THR A 246 -5.93 6.67 7.59
N LEU A 247 -5.72 5.35 7.47
CA LEU A 247 -5.05 4.76 6.31
C LEU A 247 -5.85 4.94 5.01
N GLN A 248 -7.18 4.81 5.05
CA GLN A 248 -8.07 5.09 3.92
C GLN A 248 -8.14 6.59 3.58
N GLU A 249 -8.10 7.48 4.57
CA GLU A 249 -8.00 8.94 4.37
C GLU A 249 -6.68 9.34 3.69
N LEU A 250 -5.55 8.75 4.09
CA LEU A 250 -4.26 8.94 3.43
C LEU A 250 -4.24 8.38 2.01
N ALA A 251 -4.89 7.23 1.77
CA ALA A 251 -5.08 6.68 0.44
C ALA A 251 -5.89 7.64 -0.44
N HIS A 252 -7.01 8.16 0.05
CA HIS A 252 -7.82 9.18 -0.65
C HIS A 252 -7.01 10.41 -1.02
N ALA A 253 -6.32 11.02 -0.04
CA ALA A 253 -5.50 12.20 -0.27
C ALA A 253 -4.41 11.97 -1.32
N SER A 254 -3.71 10.83 -1.25
CA SER A 254 -2.69 10.42 -2.22
C SER A 254 -3.29 10.13 -3.61
N CYS A 255 -4.46 9.50 -3.70
CA CYS A 255 -5.09 9.15 -4.98
C CYS A 255 -5.73 10.37 -5.66
N LYS A 256 -6.16 11.38 -4.88
CA LYS A 256 -6.74 12.62 -5.39
C LYS A 256 -5.78 13.42 -6.28
N GLY A 257 -4.48 13.35 -5.99
CA GLY A 257 -3.40 13.87 -6.85
C GLY A 257 -3.11 13.01 -8.10
N GLY A 258 -4.02 12.11 -8.48
CA GLY A 258 -3.92 11.30 -9.69
C GLY A 258 -3.38 9.88 -9.48
N LEU A 259 -3.85 8.98 -10.35
CA LEU A 259 -3.60 7.53 -10.35
C LEU A 259 -3.16 6.98 -11.72
N ILE A 260 -3.21 7.79 -12.78
CA ILE A 260 -2.65 7.51 -14.12
C ILE A 260 -1.90 8.76 -14.62
N CYS A 261 -1.00 8.60 -15.59
CA CYS A 261 -0.35 9.75 -16.21
C CYS A 261 -1.25 10.33 -17.30
N THR A 262 -1.31 11.65 -17.45
CA THR A 262 -2.11 12.28 -18.52
C THR A 262 -1.64 11.83 -19.91
N ALA A 263 -0.33 11.58 -20.08
CA ALA A 263 0.25 11.04 -21.31
C ALA A 263 -0.37 9.70 -21.74
N ASP A 264 -0.77 8.84 -20.78
CA ASP A 264 -1.36 7.52 -21.06
C ASP A 264 -2.65 7.65 -21.90
N GLN A 265 -3.44 8.72 -21.70
CA GLN A 265 -4.67 9.01 -22.45
C GLN A 265 -4.41 9.25 -23.95
N SER A 266 -3.22 9.76 -24.28
CA SER A 266 -2.77 10.01 -25.65
C SER A 266 -1.89 8.89 -26.23
N ARG A 267 -1.70 7.79 -25.47
CA ARG A 267 -0.70 6.74 -25.73
C ARG A 267 0.72 7.28 -25.92
N ALA A 268 1.04 8.41 -25.29
CA ALA A 268 2.36 8.97 -25.23
C ALA A 268 3.12 8.42 -24.01
N ARG A 269 4.45 8.44 -24.06
CA ARG A 269 5.28 8.08 -22.92
C ARG A 269 5.34 9.25 -21.92
N PRO A 270 4.94 9.06 -20.64
CA PRO A 270 5.04 10.09 -19.61
C PRO A 270 6.49 10.37 -19.19
N ARG A 271 6.71 11.33 -18.28
CA ARG A 271 7.97 11.36 -17.51
C ARG A 271 8.09 10.12 -16.64
N TRP A 272 9.32 9.70 -16.38
CA TRP A 272 9.55 8.52 -15.53
C TRP A 272 9.03 8.76 -14.11
N GLU A 273 9.19 9.97 -13.56
CA GLU A 273 8.74 10.36 -12.24
C GLU A 273 7.22 10.33 -12.09
N GLU A 274 6.48 10.84 -13.09
CA GLU A 274 5.02 10.75 -13.16
C GLU A 274 4.58 9.28 -13.10
N TRP A 275 5.20 8.44 -13.94
CA TRP A 275 4.90 7.01 -14.00
C TRP A 275 5.23 6.29 -12.68
N ILE A 276 6.39 6.59 -12.07
CA ILE A 276 6.80 6.02 -10.78
C ILE A 276 5.76 6.32 -9.70
N ILE A 277 5.30 7.57 -9.61
CA ILE A 277 4.33 7.99 -8.60
C ILE A 277 2.97 7.35 -8.88
N ALA A 278 2.48 7.37 -10.12
CA ALA A 278 1.20 6.74 -10.48
C ALA A 278 1.20 5.23 -10.19
N GLU A 279 2.24 4.49 -10.61
CA GLU A 279 2.36 3.05 -10.38
C GLU A 279 2.55 2.70 -8.90
N ALA A 280 3.38 3.44 -8.17
CA ALA A 280 3.57 3.23 -6.73
C ALA A 280 2.30 3.55 -5.92
N LYS A 281 1.52 4.58 -6.30
CA LYS A 281 0.19 4.84 -5.73
C LYS A 281 -0.74 3.64 -5.96
N ARG A 282 -0.87 3.15 -7.19
CA ARG A 282 -1.71 1.97 -7.53
C ARG A 282 -1.29 0.71 -6.75
N ARG A 283 0.00 0.38 -6.73
CA ARG A 283 0.54 -0.79 -5.97
C ARG A 283 0.31 -0.66 -4.46
N THR A 284 0.45 0.54 -3.89
CA THR A 284 0.18 0.78 -2.47
C THR A 284 -1.32 0.66 -2.17
N LEU A 285 -2.18 1.19 -3.05
CA LEU A 285 -3.64 1.10 -2.96
C LEU A 285 -4.13 -0.36 -3.00
N TYR A 286 -3.71 -1.15 -4.00
CA TYR A 286 -4.08 -2.56 -4.07
C TYR A 286 -3.55 -3.38 -2.88
N MET A 287 -2.35 -3.04 -2.36
CA MET A 287 -1.82 -3.67 -1.14
C MET A 287 -2.66 -3.32 0.09
N MET A 288 -3.13 -2.07 0.21
CA MET A 288 -4.06 -1.65 1.25
C MET A 288 -5.38 -2.44 1.18
N TYR A 289 -5.95 -2.66 -0.02
CA TYR A 289 -7.20 -3.42 -0.20
C TYR A 289 -7.06 -4.91 0.16
N LEU A 290 -5.87 -5.49 -0.04
CA LEU A 290 -5.56 -6.84 0.45
C LEU A 290 -5.46 -6.87 1.98
N PHE A 291 -4.89 -5.83 2.59
CA PHE A 291 -4.77 -5.72 4.05
C PHE A 291 -6.12 -5.46 4.73
N ASP A 292 -6.91 -4.52 4.21
CA ASP A 292 -8.33 -4.28 4.53
C ASP A 292 -9.11 -5.61 4.58
N GLY A 293 -9.00 -6.43 3.53
CA GLY A 293 -9.63 -7.74 3.48
C GLY A 293 -9.25 -8.68 4.62
N VAL A 294 -7.97 -8.71 5.04
CA VAL A 294 -7.49 -9.52 6.17
C VAL A 294 -8.01 -8.99 7.50
N VAL A 295 -8.00 -7.67 7.70
CA VAL A 295 -8.51 -7.02 8.94
C VAL A 295 -10.01 -7.26 9.09
N SER A 296 -10.81 -6.96 8.06
CA SER A 296 -12.26 -7.19 8.07
C SER A 296 -12.61 -8.66 8.33
N THR A 297 -11.92 -9.60 7.67
CA THR A 297 -12.17 -11.04 7.90
C THR A 297 -11.86 -11.45 9.34
N GLN A 298 -10.81 -10.89 9.95
CA GLN A 298 -10.48 -11.16 11.35
C GLN A 298 -11.51 -10.57 12.34
N GLU A 299 -12.12 -9.44 12.00
CA GLU A 299 -13.22 -8.84 12.78
C GLU A 299 -14.61 -9.47 12.48
N ASN A 300 -14.70 -10.44 11.57
CA ASN A 300 -15.96 -11.01 11.03
C ASN A 300 -16.85 -9.96 10.32
N ILE A 301 -16.25 -8.94 9.75
CA ILE A 301 -16.90 -7.89 8.95
C ILE A 301 -16.92 -8.34 7.48
N PRO A 302 -18.06 -8.19 6.76
CA PRO A 302 -18.13 -8.46 5.33
C PRO A 302 -17.07 -7.69 4.53
N THR A 303 -16.40 -8.38 3.61
CA THR A 303 -15.47 -7.78 2.66
C THR A 303 -16.18 -7.54 1.33
N TYR A 304 -15.91 -6.41 0.71
CA TYR A 304 -16.56 -5.97 -0.54
C TYR A 304 -15.55 -5.92 -1.68
N LEU A 305 -16.04 -6.06 -2.91
CA LEU A 305 -15.22 -5.80 -4.09
C LEU A 305 -14.80 -4.32 -4.11
N GLY A 306 -13.64 -4.02 -4.68
CA GLY A 306 -13.18 -2.64 -4.86
C GLY A 306 -13.73 -2.04 -6.15
N THR A 307 -15.06 -2.00 -6.32
CA THR A 307 -15.70 -1.52 -7.56
C THR A 307 -15.33 -0.07 -7.88
N GLU A 308 -15.03 0.74 -6.87
CA GLU A 308 -14.48 2.09 -6.99
C GLU A 308 -13.11 2.15 -7.69
N LEU A 309 -12.41 1.01 -7.82
CA LEU A 309 -11.11 0.90 -8.50
C LEU A 309 -11.22 0.50 -10.00
N GLN A 310 -12.44 0.40 -10.54
CA GLN A 310 -12.68 -0.06 -11.91
C GLN A 310 -11.97 0.85 -12.94
N GLY A 311 -11.39 0.25 -13.98
CA GLY A 311 -10.70 0.96 -15.05
C GLY A 311 -9.28 1.43 -14.71
N LEU A 312 -8.80 1.25 -13.46
CA LEU A 312 -7.40 1.50 -13.13
C LEU A 312 -6.48 0.43 -13.76
N PRO A 313 -5.28 0.79 -14.25
CA PRO A 313 -4.30 -0.19 -14.75
C PRO A 313 -3.90 -1.21 -13.68
N ALA A 314 -3.91 -2.49 -14.04
CA ALA A 314 -3.28 -3.55 -13.27
C ALA A 314 -1.76 -3.28 -13.14
N PRO A 315 -1.08 -3.86 -12.13
CA PRO A 315 0.35 -3.62 -11.90
C PRO A 315 1.20 -3.87 -13.15
N ALA A 316 2.10 -2.94 -13.44
CA ALA A 316 2.95 -2.98 -14.61
C ALA A 316 3.94 -4.15 -14.59
N THR A 317 4.46 -4.50 -15.77
CA THR A 317 5.42 -5.59 -15.94
C THR A 317 6.70 -5.35 -15.14
N LYS A 318 7.34 -6.44 -14.74
CA LYS A 318 8.60 -6.47 -14.00
C LYS A 318 9.69 -5.61 -14.65
N GLN A 319 9.78 -5.63 -15.98
CA GLN A 319 10.80 -4.90 -16.73
C GLN A 319 10.68 -3.38 -16.59
N ILE A 320 9.45 -2.85 -16.51
CA ILE A 320 9.20 -1.42 -16.35
C ILE A 320 9.36 -1.02 -14.87
N TRP A 321 8.86 -1.84 -13.94
CA TRP A 321 8.92 -1.57 -12.49
C TRP A 321 10.32 -1.73 -11.86
N GLU A 322 11.15 -2.65 -12.34
CA GLU A 322 12.50 -2.87 -11.80
C GLU A 322 13.60 -2.06 -12.51
N ALA A 323 13.23 -1.19 -13.47
CA ALA A 323 14.18 -0.33 -14.18
C ALA A 323 14.97 0.56 -13.21
N LYS A 324 16.30 0.61 -13.36
CA LYS A 324 17.21 1.31 -12.44
C LYS A 324 17.61 2.69 -12.95
N THR A 325 17.44 2.93 -14.24
CA THR A 325 17.76 4.17 -14.96
C THR A 325 16.62 4.59 -15.90
N ARG A 326 16.55 5.88 -16.25
CA ARG A 326 15.55 6.40 -17.20
C ARG A 326 15.66 5.70 -18.55
N VAL A 327 16.88 5.44 -19.03
CA VAL A 327 17.13 4.78 -20.32
C VAL A 327 16.61 3.34 -20.36
N GLU A 328 16.74 2.59 -19.26
CA GLU A 328 16.14 1.25 -19.14
C GLU A 328 14.61 1.33 -19.13
N TRP A 329 14.05 2.23 -18.34
CA TRP A 329 12.60 2.43 -18.24
C TRP A 329 12.00 2.87 -19.58
N GLU A 330 12.60 3.86 -20.24
CA GLU A 330 12.16 4.35 -21.55
C GLU A 330 12.15 3.26 -22.61
N ARG A 331 13.16 2.37 -22.61
CA ARG A 331 13.20 1.22 -23.51
C ARG A 331 12.06 0.24 -23.22
N ALA A 332 11.87 -0.13 -21.96
CA ALA A 332 10.82 -1.06 -21.55
C ALA A 332 9.41 -0.48 -21.81
N TYR A 333 9.19 0.80 -21.54
CA TYR A 333 7.92 1.47 -21.78
C TYR A 333 7.63 1.66 -23.28
N ASN A 334 8.65 1.93 -24.11
CA ASN A 334 8.48 1.96 -25.57
C ASN A 334 8.09 0.58 -26.16
N ILE A 335 8.64 -0.51 -25.62
CA ILE A 335 8.26 -1.88 -26.00
C ILE A 335 6.80 -2.13 -25.60
N TYR A 336 6.44 -1.81 -24.36
CA TYR A 336 5.06 -1.90 -23.86
C TYR A 336 4.05 -1.14 -24.72
N LEU A 337 4.35 0.11 -25.14
CA LEU A 337 3.48 0.88 -26.04
C LEU A 337 3.31 0.24 -27.44
N ALA A 338 4.29 -0.54 -27.89
CA ALA A 338 4.27 -1.23 -29.18
C ALA A 338 3.56 -2.60 -29.12
N GLU A 339 3.64 -3.29 -27.98
CA GLU A 339 2.95 -4.55 -27.73
C GLU A 339 1.45 -4.33 -27.41
N TRP A 340 1.13 -3.32 -26.61
CA TRP A 340 -0.25 -3.01 -26.20
C TRP A 340 -0.92 -2.08 -27.21
N MET A 341 -1.76 -2.67 -28.08
CA MET A 341 -2.55 -1.96 -29.10
C MET A 341 -3.75 -1.17 -28.54
N GLU A 342 -4.19 -1.53 -27.34
CA GLU A 342 -5.20 -0.87 -26.50
C GLU A 342 -4.49 -0.37 -25.21
N PRO A 343 -5.15 0.38 -24.30
CA PRO A 343 -4.64 0.53 -22.94
C PRO A 343 -4.32 -0.84 -22.30
N GLY A 344 -3.34 -0.84 -21.40
CA GLY A 344 -2.91 -2.00 -20.63
C GLY A 344 -4.05 -2.71 -19.90
N LEU A 345 -3.79 -3.92 -19.38
CA LEU A 345 -4.75 -4.66 -18.58
C LEU A 345 -5.31 -3.78 -17.45
N ALA A 346 -6.62 -3.66 -17.33
CA ALA A 346 -7.27 -2.99 -16.21
C ALA A 346 -7.49 -3.96 -15.03
N ILE A 347 -7.50 -3.45 -13.80
CA ILE A 347 -7.60 -4.27 -12.59
C ILE A 347 -8.93 -5.04 -12.50
N ASP A 348 -10.00 -4.50 -13.07
CA ASP A 348 -11.31 -5.14 -13.16
C ASP A 348 -11.35 -6.28 -14.19
N GLU A 349 -10.38 -6.35 -15.11
CA GLU A 349 -10.20 -7.53 -15.95
C GLU A 349 -9.75 -8.78 -15.16
N LEU A 350 -9.41 -8.63 -13.86
CA LEU A 350 -9.14 -9.73 -12.93
C LEU A 350 -10.34 -10.10 -12.01
N TRP A 351 -11.47 -9.40 -12.09
CA TRP A 351 -12.67 -9.64 -11.25
C TRP A 351 -13.57 -10.75 -11.83
N PRO A 352 -14.73 -11.13 -11.22
CA PRO A 352 -15.61 -12.13 -11.83
C PRO A 352 -16.05 -11.71 -13.24
N MET A 353 -16.16 -12.67 -14.15
CA MET A 353 -16.73 -12.43 -15.48
C MET A 353 -18.21 -12.02 -15.37
N PRO A 354 -18.66 -10.93 -16.03
CA PRO A 354 -20.08 -10.62 -16.15
C PRO A 354 -20.84 -11.76 -16.84
N ALA A 355 -22.02 -12.11 -16.33
CA ALA A 355 -22.82 -13.24 -16.81
C ALA A 355 -23.43 -13.03 -18.21
N ASP A 356 -23.45 -11.78 -18.67
CA ASP A 356 -23.95 -11.29 -19.95
C ASP A 356 -22.84 -11.12 -21.01
N MET A 357 -21.57 -11.37 -20.66
CA MET A 357 -20.44 -11.22 -21.58
C MET A 357 -20.45 -12.32 -22.67
N ASN A 358 -20.28 -11.92 -23.93
CA ASN A 358 -20.25 -12.84 -25.07
C ASN A 358 -18.90 -13.60 -25.16
N GLU A 359 -18.88 -14.71 -25.91
CA GLU A 359 -17.69 -15.57 -26.05
C GLU A 359 -16.46 -14.84 -26.61
N SER A 360 -16.65 -13.90 -27.55
CA SER A 360 -15.55 -13.10 -28.12
C SER A 360 -14.92 -12.15 -27.10
N ASP A 361 -15.71 -11.52 -26.24
CA ASP A 361 -15.21 -10.65 -25.17
C ASP A 361 -14.53 -11.45 -24.06
N ILE A 362 -15.07 -12.63 -23.71
CA ILE A 362 -14.40 -13.57 -22.79
C ILE A 362 -13.04 -14.00 -23.35
N ALA A 363 -12.97 -14.37 -24.63
CA ALA A 363 -11.73 -14.76 -25.29
C ALA A 363 -10.71 -13.61 -25.36
N ARG A 364 -11.16 -12.39 -25.71
CA ARG A 364 -10.33 -11.18 -25.73
C ARG A 364 -9.76 -10.87 -24.34
N ARG A 365 -10.60 -10.87 -23.31
CA ARG A 365 -10.19 -10.60 -21.93
C ARG A 365 -9.22 -11.65 -21.40
N ARG A 366 -9.44 -12.94 -21.68
CA ARG A 366 -8.48 -14.01 -21.37
C ARG A 366 -7.14 -13.80 -22.06
N SER A 367 -7.13 -13.51 -23.36
CA SER A 367 -5.89 -13.21 -24.10
C SER A 367 -5.14 -11.99 -23.55
N ARG A 368 -5.84 -10.93 -23.11
CA ARG A 368 -5.24 -9.76 -22.45
C ARG A 368 -4.62 -10.13 -21.10
N VAL A 369 -5.29 -10.96 -20.30
CA VAL A 369 -4.76 -11.49 -19.02
C VAL A 369 -3.54 -12.38 -19.28
N ASP A 370 -3.60 -13.30 -20.23
CA ASP A 370 -2.48 -14.19 -20.57
C ASP A 370 -1.24 -13.39 -20.99
N HIS A 371 -1.38 -12.39 -21.86
CA HIS A 371 -0.27 -11.50 -22.26
C HIS A 371 0.29 -10.68 -21.08
N TRP A 372 -0.55 -10.20 -20.17
CA TRP A 372 -0.08 -9.55 -18.95
C TRP A 372 0.72 -10.51 -18.05
N LEU A 373 0.28 -11.77 -17.92
CA LEU A 373 0.95 -12.81 -17.13
C LEU A 373 2.36 -13.16 -17.65
N GLU A 374 2.68 -12.90 -18.92
CA GLU A 374 4.03 -13.10 -19.49
C GLU A 374 5.10 -12.20 -18.85
N GLY A 375 4.70 -11.02 -18.35
CA GLY A 375 5.62 -9.97 -17.92
C GLY A 375 5.60 -9.59 -16.44
N ILE A 376 4.70 -10.14 -15.62
CA ILE A 376 4.51 -9.74 -14.22
C ILE A 376 5.70 -10.04 -13.29
N ASP A 377 5.78 -9.28 -12.20
CA ASP A 377 6.65 -9.57 -11.07
C ASP A 377 5.95 -10.46 -10.02
N SER A 378 6.63 -10.72 -8.90
CA SER A 378 6.09 -11.51 -7.79
C SER A 378 4.84 -10.89 -7.13
N TYR A 379 4.65 -9.58 -7.28
CA TYR A 379 3.51 -8.85 -6.75
C TYR A 379 2.28 -8.96 -7.66
N GLY A 380 2.46 -8.79 -8.97
CA GLY A 380 1.44 -9.14 -9.96
C GLY A 380 1.03 -10.61 -9.86
N THR A 381 1.99 -11.52 -9.63
CA THR A 381 1.72 -12.95 -9.40
C THR A 381 0.85 -13.17 -8.17
N MET A 382 1.18 -12.52 -7.04
CA MET A 382 0.38 -12.59 -5.81
C MET A 382 -1.04 -12.05 -6.04
N LEU A 383 -1.17 -10.90 -6.73
CA LEU A 383 -2.46 -10.28 -6.99
C LEU A 383 -3.34 -11.17 -7.86
N TYR A 384 -2.79 -11.74 -8.94
CA TYR A 384 -3.49 -12.69 -9.81
C TYR A 384 -3.93 -13.97 -9.09
N ALA A 385 -3.06 -14.52 -8.23
CA ALA A 385 -3.40 -15.70 -7.43
C ALA A 385 -4.55 -15.41 -6.45
N VAL A 386 -4.59 -14.21 -5.87
CA VAL A 386 -5.71 -13.79 -5.01
C VAL A 386 -6.99 -13.63 -5.84
N THR A 387 -6.95 -12.89 -6.95
CA THR A 387 -8.16 -12.59 -7.73
C THR A 387 -8.75 -13.85 -8.35
N SER A 388 -7.95 -14.70 -9.00
CA SER A 388 -8.43 -15.95 -9.61
C SER A 388 -9.04 -16.90 -8.57
N CYS A 389 -8.42 -17.06 -7.39
CA CYS A 389 -8.97 -17.90 -6.32
C CYS A 389 -10.14 -17.25 -5.55
N THR A 390 -10.40 -15.95 -5.68
CA THR A 390 -11.57 -15.28 -5.06
C THR A 390 -12.78 -15.20 -6.00
N HIS A 391 -12.54 -15.20 -7.31
CA HIS A 391 -13.55 -14.85 -8.31
C HIS A 391 -13.91 -15.99 -9.28
N GLY A 392 -13.13 -17.08 -9.28
CA GLY A 392 -13.19 -18.11 -10.32
C GLY A 392 -12.41 -17.68 -11.56
N GLY A 393 -11.62 -18.59 -12.13
CA GLY A 393 -10.88 -18.38 -13.41
C GLY A 393 -11.68 -18.83 -14.64
#